data_AF-A0A9P6TNK1-F1
#
_entry.id   AF-A0A9P6TNK1-F1
#
_cell.length_a   1.000
_cell.length_b   1.000
_cell.length_c   1.000
_cell.angle_alpha   90.00
_cell.angle_beta   90.00
_cell.angle_gamma   90.00
#
_symmetry.space_group_name_H-M   'P 1'
#
loop_
_entity.id
_entity.type
_entity.pdbx_description
1 polymer ?
#
loop_
_entity_poly.entity_id
_entity_poly.type
_entity_poly.pdbx_seq_one_letter_code
_entity_poly.pdbx_strand_id
1 'polypeptide(L)'
;MGAPGSGKGTHTSSILRARGITNPPISVSQLLQTPECKELINQGQMISDRYVIELLLHAMLDCDPSVGVLVDGFPRTDVQVEALKLLHDQMTTLRHEFFNTDRRDQFPRPVFRICVLYVDEEISVQRQLARGRMIREHNAEVKKSSQGVLWEERVTDNNETLIRERYAIFKAHYGSLLKLSKMFPFHLINALGSIKEVMQTILKEFEYQSSLELDHDTYDAITHIPVANQIGIHARQDLISRLEHYQEYEPSLMQQAIQFIDETVIPQVQRHSISGHTNIRTEDRQLADSHFVDIVMDVLSERGYHVSFDRRIDRVPVRVDLNTGNIQLETHHIYMLNVDFPKHYIRPLEQKFK
;
A
#
# COMPACT_ATOMS: atom_id res chain seq x y z
N MET A 1 -15.97 -5.26 -7.98
CA MET A 1 -16.76 -5.93 -9.05
C MET A 1 -15.89 -6.88 -9.87
N GLY A 2 -16.48 -7.62 -10.82
CA GLY A 2 -15.72 -8.48 -11.72
C GLY A 2 -16.52 -9.66 -12.26
N ALA A 3 -15.98 -10.31 -13.29
CA ALA A 3 -16.59 -11.45 -13.95
C ALA A 3 -16.86 -12.61 -12.94
N PRO A 4 -17.86 -13.46 -13.20
CA PRO A 4 -17.96 -14.75 -12.51
C PRO A 4 -16.60 -15.49 -12.57
N GLY A 5 -16.18 -16.13 -11.48
CA GLY A 5 -14.88 -16.83 -11.44
C GLY A 5 -13.62 -15.94 -11.36
N SER A 6 -13.73 -14.61 -11.27
CA SER A 6 -12.57 -13.71 -11.17
C SER A 6 -11.91 -13.61 -9.78
N GLY A 7 -12.41 -14.32 -8.77
CA GLY A 7 -11.77 -14.35 -7.44
C GLY A 7 -12.14 -13.20 -6.49
N LYS A 8 -13.17 -12.40 -6.79
CA LYS A 8 -13.61 -11.25 -5.96
C LYS A 8 -13.61 -11.53 -4.45
N GLY A 9 -14.40 -12.53 -4.01
CA GLY A 9 -14.53 -12.87 -2.59
C GLY A 9 -13.21 -13.36 -1.95
N THR A 10 -12.29 -13.89 -2.75
CA THR A 10 -10.96 -14.30 -2.28
C THR A 10 -10.08 -13.09 -1.94
N HIS A 11 -10.22 -11.98 -2.66
CA HIS A 11 -9.42 -10.78 -2.46
C HIS A 11 -10.04 -9.77 -1.50
N THR A 12 -11.35 -9.85 -1.21
CA THR A 12 -12.08 -8.87 -0.40
C THR A 12 -11.40 -8.55 0.94
N SER A 13 -11.13 -9.54 1.79
CA SER A 13 -10.53 -9.32 3.13
C SER A 13 -9.14 -8.70 3.03
N SER A 14 -8.42 -9.09 2.00
CA SER A 14 -7.08 -8.64 1.67
C SER A 14 -7.07 -7.18 1.21
N ILE A 15 -8.05 -6.79 0.39
CA ILE A 15 -8.25 -5.39 -0.07
C ILE A 15 -8.65 -4.50 1.11
N LEU A 16 -9.59 -4.94 1.95
CA LEU A 16 -10.00 -4.20 3.15
C LEU A 16 -8.80 -3.86 4.04
N ARG A 17 -7.98 -4.87 4.34
CA ARG A 17 -6.75 -4.69 5.13
C ARG A 17 -5.77 -3.71 4.48
N ALA A 18 -5.53 -3.85 3.17
CA ALA A 18 -4.61 -2.98 2.44
C ALA A 18 -5.08 -1.52 2.39
N ARG A 19 -6.39 -1.29 2.44
CA ARG A 19 -7.01 0.05 2.43
C ARG A 19 -7.31 0.60 3.82
N GLY A 20 -7.02 -0.13 4.89
CA GLY A 20 -7.36 0.28 6.26
C GLY A 20 -8.86 0.35 6.54
N ILE A 21 -9.70 -0.31 5.71
CA ILE A 21 -11.15 -0.33 5.90
C ILE A 21 -11.48 -1.44 6.90
N THR A 22 -12.02 -1.06 8.05
CA THR A 22 -12.38 -2.00 9.14
C THR A 22 -13.84 -2.43 9.12
N ASN A 23 -14.71 -1.70 8.39
CA ASN A 23 -16.10 -2.13 8.18
C ASN A 23 -16.15 -3.47 7.43
N PRO A 24 -17.12 -4.35 7.75
CA PRO A 24 -17.34 -5.57 6.99
C PRO A 24 -17.75 -5.24 5.54
N PRO A 25 -17.39 -6.09 4.56
CA PRO A 25 -17.79 -5.87 3.17
C PRO A 25 -19.30 -6.05 3.01
N ILE A 26 -19.94 -5.14 2.29
CA ILE A 26 -21.35 -5.28 1.94
C ILE A 26 -21.44 -6.10 0.66
N SER A 27 -21.92 -7.34 0.77
CA SER A 27 -22.18 -8.19 -0.39
C SER A 27 -23.65 -8.10 -0.80
N VAL A 28 -23.93 -7.63 -2.02
CA VAL A 28 -25.32 -7.57 -2.52
C VAL A 28 -25.98 -8.95 -2.49
N SER A 29 -25.25 -10.02 -2.81
CA SER A 29 -25.81 -11.38 -2.74
C SER A 29 -26.20 -11.83 -1.33
N GLN A 30 -25.59 -11.26 -0.28
CA GLN A 30 -25.95 -11.53 1.11
C GLN A 30 -27.16 -10.70 1.55
N LEU A 31 -27.27 -9.46 1.09
CA LEU A 31 -28.45 -8.61 1.34
C LEU A 31 -29.73 -9.23 0.77
N LEU A 32 -29.62 -9.99 -0.32
CA LEU A 32 -30.75 -10.65 -1.00
C LEU A 32 -31.11 -12.04 -0.43
N GLN A 33 -30.69 -12.37 0.79
CA GLN A 33 -30.94 -13.67 1.43
C GLN A 33 -32.21 -13.72 2.30
N THR A 34 -32.97 -12.61 2.39
CA THR A 34 -34.21 -12.57 3.17
C THR A 34 -35.26 -13.53 2.57
N PRO A 35 -36.19 -14.06 3.38
CA PRO A 35 -37.25 -14.94 2.88
C PRO A 35 -38.02 -14.35 1.70
N GLU A 36 -38.31 -13.05 1.74
CA GLU A 36 -39.04 -12.31 0.70
C GLU A 36 -38.22 -12.24 -0.60
N CYS A 37 -36.91 -11.95 -0.50
CA CYS A 37 -36.01 -11.98 -1.65
C CYS A 37 -35.94 -13.37 -2.26
N LYS A 38 -35.87 -14.40 -1.42
CA LYS A 38 -35.83 -15.80 -1.85
C LYS A 38 -37.12 -16.21 -2.55
N GLU A 39 -38.27 -15.79 -2.04
CA GLU A 39 -39.57 -16.05 -2.68
C GLU A 39 -39.66 -15.38 -4.05
N LEU A 40 -39.27 -14.11 -4.17
CA LEU A 40 -39.24 -13.39 -5.45
C LEU A 40 -38.31 -14.08 -6.46
N ILE A 41 -37.10 -14.46 -6.02
CA ILE A 41 -36.13 -15.19 -6.86
C ILE A 41 -36.70 -16.57 -7.27
N ASN A 42 -37.31 -17.30 -6.34
CA ASN A 42 -37.89 -18.63 -6.59
C ASN A 42 -39.10 -18.55 -7.55
N GLN A 43 -39.84 -17.44 -7.55
CA GLN A 43 -40.92 -17.16 -8.50
C GLN A 43 -40.40 -16.67 -9.87
N GLY A 44 -39.09 -16.59 -10.06
CA GLY A 44 -38.46 -16.09 -11.29
C GLY A 44 -38.60 -14.58 -11.48
N GLN A 45 -38.99 -13.84 -10.44
CA GLN A 45 -39.10 -12.38 -10.48
C GLN A 45 -37.73 -11.76 -10.22
N MET A 46 -37.34 -10.79 -11.04
CA MET A 46 -36.12 -10.01 -10.82
C MET A 46 -36.33 -9.01 -9.69
N ILE A 47 -35.40 -9.01 -8.73
CA ILE A 47 -35.37 -7.99 -7.69
C ILE A 47 -35.07 -6.64 -8.33
N SER A 48 -35.96 -5.66 -8.12
CA SER A 48 -35.85 -4.34 -8.75
C SER A 48 -34.61 -3.58 -8.29
N ASP A 49 -34.03 -2.77 -9.17
CA ASP A 49 -32.87 -1.93 -8.84
C ASP A 49 -33.15 -1.01 -7.66
N ARG A 50 -34.38 -0.46 -7.56
CA ARG A 50 -34.81 0.36 -6.43
C ARG A 50 -34.61 -0.37 -5.09
N TYR A 51 -35.07 -1.61 -5.00
CA TYR A 51 -34.98 -2.38 -3.76
C TYR A 51 -33.54 -2.73 -3.41
N VAL A 52 -32.71 -3.08 -4.41
CA VAL A 52 -31.27 -3.31 -4.20
C VAL A 52 -30.57 -2.07 -3.67
N ILE A 53 -30.87 -0.90 -4.23
CA ILE A 53 -30.29 0.39 -3.79
C ILE A 53 -30.72 0.70 -2.36
N GLU A 54 -32.00 0.52 -2.02
CA GLU A 54 -32.52 0.75 -0.67
C GLU A 54 -31.82 -0.11 0.37
N LEU A 55 -31.70 -1.42 0.12
CA LEU A 55 -30.99 -2.34 1.01
C LEU A 55 -29.51 -1.97 1.17
N LEU A 56 -28.86 -1.53 0.07
CA LEU A 56 -27.48 -1.09 0.11
C LEU A 56 -27.31 0.16 0.98
N LEU A 57 -28.18 1.16 0.80
CA LEU A 57 -28.13 2.40 1.58
C LEU A 57 -28.35 2.14 3.07
N HIS A 58 -29.31 1.29 3.43
CA HIS A 58 -29.51 0.88 4.82
C HIS A 58 -28.28 0.18 5.40
N ALA A 59 -27.69 -0.77 4.66
CA ALA A 59 -26.48 -1.45 5.12
C ALA A 59 -25.28 -0.49 5.28
N MET A 60 -25.20 0.55 4.46
CA MET A 60 -24.18 1.60 4.60
C MET A 60 -24.41 2.50 5.83
N LEU A 61 -25.67 2.72 6.24
CA LEU A 61 -25.99 3.49 7.45
C LEU A 61 -25.60 2.76 8.74
N ASP A 62 -25.55 1.43 8.71
CA ASP A 62 -25.10 0.60 9.84
C ASP A 62 -23.56 0.53 9.97
N CYS A 63 -22.82 1.08 9.01
CA CYS A 63 -21.35 1.09 9.00
C CYS A 63 -20.77 2.31 9.73
N ASP A 64 -19.53 2.21 10.21
CA ASP A 64 -18.79 3.37 10.72
C ASP A 64 -18.43 4.32 9.55
N PRO A 65 -18.94 5.56 9.53
CA PRO A 65 -18.70 6.48 8.43
C PRO A 65 -17.24 6.96 8.33
N SER A 66 -16.42 6.77 9.35
CA SER A 66 -15.03 7.27 9.40
C SER A 66 -14.02 6.39 8.66
N VAL A 67 -14.33 5.10 8.43
CA VAL A 67 -13.38 4.10 7.90
C VAL A 67 -13.72 3.60 6.49
N GLY A 68 -14.81 4.09 5.89
CA GLY A 68 -15.26 3.70 4.55
C GLY A 68 -15.83 2.28 4.47
N VAL A 69 -16.26 1.84 3.28
CA VAL A 69 -16.85 0.50 3.10
C VAL A 69 -16.53 -0.08 1.73
N LEU A 70 -16.39 -1.40 1.65
CA LEU A 70 -16.25 -2.11 0.38
C LEU A 70 -17.59 -2.76 0.00
N VAL A 71 -18.12 -2.40 -1.17
CA VAL A 71 -19.35 -2.99 -1.70
C VAL A 71 -19.01 -3.99 -2.80
N ASP A 72 -19.39 -5.26 -2.61
CA ASP A 72 -19.23 -6.32 -3.59
C ASP A 72 -20.54 -6.60 -4.35
N GLY A 73 -20.45 -6.54 -5.67
CA GLY A 73 -21.55 -6.86 -6.56
C GLY A 73 -22.47 -5.70 -6.92
N PHE A 74 -22.09 -4.44 -6.65
CA PHE A 74 -22.81 -3.22 -7.04
C PHE A 74 -21.86 -2.18 -7.65
N PRO A 75 -22.35 -1.30 -8.56
CA PRO A 75 -23.52 -1.47 -9.43
C PRO A 75 -23.38 -2.57 -10.51
N ARG A 76 -24.50 -3.03 -11.07
CA ARG A 76 -24.59 -3.99 -12.18
C ARG A 76 -25.46 -3.52 -13.35
N THR A 77 -26.31 -2.51 -13.15
CA THR A 77 -27.20 -1.97 -14.18
C THR A 77 -26.96 -0.48 -14.38
N ASP A 78 -27.43 0.07 -15.50
CA ASP A 78 -27.34 1.51 -15.76
C ASP A 78 -28.08 2.35 -14.69
N VAL A 79 -29.22 1.84 -14.18
CA VAL A 79 -29.98 2.52 -13.11
C VAL A 79 -29.16 2.59 -11.82
N GLN A 80 -28.46 1.49 -11.46
CA GLN A 80 -27.59 1.46 -10.29
C GLN A 80 -26.36 2.38 -10.46
N VAL A 81 -25.83 2.50 -11.68
CA VAL A 81 -24.75 3.45 -11.99
C VAL A 81 -25.21 4.89 -11.79
N GLU A 82 -26.39 5.26 -12.30
CA GLU A 82 -26.92 6.62 -12.11
C GLU A 82 -27.23 6.89 -10.63
N ALA A 83 -27.76 5.91 -9.90
CA ALA A 83 -27.99 6.04 -8.46
C ALA A 83 -26.70 6.29 -7.68
N LEU A 84 -25.60 5.62 -8.04
CA LEU A 84 -24.29 5.83 -7.42
C LEU A 84 -23.77 7.26 -7.68
N LYS A 85 -23.97 7.76 -8.90
CA LYS A 85 -23.63 9.14 -9.27
C LYS A 85 -24.46 10.16 -8.49
N LEU A 86 -25.78 9.98 -8.42
CA LEU A 86 -26.66 10.85 -7.64
C LEU A 86 -26.26 10.88 -6.17
N LEU A 87 -25.91 9.73 -5.58
CA LEU A 87 -25.41 9.67 -4.21
C LEU A 87 -24.13 10.50 -4.04
N HIS A 88 -23.15 10.32 -4.92
CA HIS A 88 -21.91 11.08 -4.90
C HIS A 88 -22.14 12.61 -5.03
N ASP A 89 -23.01 13.02 -5.94
CA ASP A 89 -23.33 14.43 -6.18
C ASP A 89 -24.04 15.06 -4.98
N GLN A 90 -24.94 14.32 -4.33
CA GLN A 90 -25.58 14.75 -3.09
C GLN A 90 -24.58 14.91 -1.94
N MET A 91 -23.68 13.94 -1.76
CA MET A 91 -22.62 14.05 -0.74
C MET A 91 -21.70 15.25 -0.99
N THR A 92 -21.38 15.52 -2.25
CA THR A 92 -20.57 16.69 -2.65
C THR A 92 -21.31 17.99 -2.36
N THR A 93 -22.60 18.05 -2.68
CA THR A 93 -23.45 19.22 -2.42
C THR A 93 -23.53 19.53 -0.92
N LEU A 94 -23.80 18.50 -0.10
CA LEU A 94 -23.86 18.64 1.36
C LEU A 94 -22.51 19.09 1.93
N ARG A 95 -21.39 18.56 1.44
CA ARG A 95 -20.06 19.03 1.83
C ARG A 95 -19.87 20.51 1.56
N HIS A 96 -20.24 20.99 0.37
CA HIS A 96 -20.11 22.43 0.04
C HIS A 96 -20.99 23.29 0.93
N GLU A 97 -22.23 22.86 1.19
CA GLU A 97 -23.18 23.56 2.05
C GLU A 97 -22.65 23.71 3.48
N PHE A 98 -22.08 22.65 4.05
CA PHE A 98 -21.61 22.64 5.44
C PHE A 98 -20.12 22.98 5.62
N PHE A 99 -19.39 23.33 4.55
CA PHE A 99 -17.93 23.49 4.58
C PHE A 99 -17.43 24.54 5.58
N ASN A 100 -18.16 25.64 5.73
CA ASN A 100 -17.81 26.75 6.63
C ASN A 100 -18.60 26.72 7.95
N THR A 101 -19.11 25.55 8.34
CA THR A 101 -19.91 25.37 9.55
C THR A 101 -19.22 24.44 10.53
N ASP A 102 -19.65 24.45 11.79
CA ASP A 102 -19.18 23.52 12.84
C ASP A 102 -19.50 22.04 12.53
N ARG A 103 -20.26 21.78 11.46
CA ARG A 103 -20.60 20.43 11.00
C ARG A 103 -19.72 19.94 9.86
N ARG A 104 -18.70 20.69 9.43
CA ARG A 104 -17.79 20.32 8.33
C ARG A 104 -17.27 18.89 8.44
N ASP A 105 -16.92 18.45 9.65
CA ASP A 105 -16.35 17.13 9.91
C ASP A 105 -17.36 15.99 9.69
N GLN A 106 -18.67 16.27 9.73
CA GLN A 106 -19.73 15.31 9.42
C GLN A 106 -19.92 15.11 7.91
N PHE A 107 -19.35 15.98 7.08
CA PHE A 107 -19.47 15.95 5.61
C PHE A 107 -18.09 15.87 4.94
N PRO A 108 -17.37 14.74 5.12
CA PRO A 108 -16.09 14.53 4.48
C PRO A 108 -16.22 14.49 2.95
N ARG A 109 -15.10 14.65 2.25
CA ARG A 109 -15.08 14.55 0.79
C ARG A 109 -15.50 13.14 0.38
N PRO A 110 -16.52 12.96 -0.48
CA PRO A 110 -16.87 11.64 -0.96
C PRO A 110 -15.74 11.09 -1.85
N VAL A 111 -15.30 9.87 -1.56
CA VAL A 111 -14.24 9.19 -2.34
C VAL A 111 -14.77 7.82 -2.77
N PHE A 112 -15.16 7.72 -4.04
CA PHE A 112 -15.69 6.49 -4.62
C PHE A 112 -14.64 5.87 -5.52
N ARG A 113 -14.39 4.57 -5.38
CA ARG A 113 -13.40 3.85 -6.21
C ARG A 113 -14.00 2.59 -6.76
N ILE A 114 -13.80 2.38 -8.04
CA ILE A 114 -14.34 1.25 -8.75
C ILE A 114 -13.20 0.32 -9.13
N CYS A 115 -13.26 -0.91 -8.64
CA CYS A 115 -12.31 -1.96 -8.99
C CYS A 115 -13.06 -3.09 -9.69
N VAL A 116 -12.63 -3.42 -10.90
CA VAL A 116 -13.21 -4.49 -11.73
C VAL A 116 -12.14 -5.56 -11.97
N LEU A 117 -12.36 -6.74 -11.40
CA LEU A 117 -11.53 -7.93 -11.69
C LEU A 117 -12.04 -8.60 -12.98
N TYR A 118 -11.26 -8.49 -14.04
CA TYR A 118 -11.56 -9.09 -15.34
C TYR A 118 -10.81 -10.41 -15.52
N VAL A 119 -11.48 -11.39 -16.11
CA VAL A 119 -10.88 -12.66 -16.54
C VAL A 119 -11.61 -13.11 -17.79
N ASP A 120 -10.91 -13.74 -18.73
CA ASP A 120 -11.52 -14.24 -19.96
C ASP A 120 -12.55 -15.34 -19.71
N GLU A 121 -13.50 -15.46 -20.63
CA GLU A 121 -14.65 -16.37 -20.52
C GLU A 121 -14.22 -17.82 -20.28
N GLU A 122 -13.29 -18.32 -21.10
CA GLU A 122 -12.78 -19.69 -20.99
C GLU A 122 -12.13 -19.98 -19.64
N ILE A 123 -11.34 -19.03 -19.12
CA ILE A 123 -10.72 -19.16 -17.81
C ILE A 123 -11.77 -19.08 -16.70
N SER A 124 -12.77 -18.21 -16.84
CA SER A 124 -13.93 -18.13 -15.94
C SER A 124 -14.70 -19.45 -15.87
N VAL A 125 -14.95 -20.09 -17.02
CA VAL A 125 -15.61 -21.41 -17.13
C VAL A 125 -14.77 -22.47 -16.43
N GLN A 126 -13.48 -22.56 -16.78
CA GLN A 126 -12.55 -23.52 -16.18
C GLN A 126 -12.48 -23.38 -14.65
N ARG A 127 -12.35 -22.16 -14.13
CA ARG A 127 -12.29 -21.89 -12.68
C ARG A 127 -13.57 -22.28 -11.96
N GLN A 128 -14.74 -22.02 -12.55
CA GLN A 128 -16.02 -22.34 -11.93
C GLN A 128 -16.29 -23.85 -11.92
N LEU A 129 -15.99 -24.56 -13.02
CA LEU A 129 -16.07 -26.02 -13.08
C LEU A 129 -15.08 -26.67 -12.11
N ALA A 130 -13.84 -26.15 -12.03
CA ALA A 130 -12.85 -26.64 -11.09
C ALA A 130 -13.30 -26.45 -9.63
N ARG A 131 -13.88 -25.29 -9.31
CA ARG A 131 -14.48 -25.03 -8.00
C ARG A 131 -15.62 -26.00 -7.69
N GLY A 132 -16.52 -26.25 -8.64
CA GLY A 132 -17.62 -27.21 -8.47
C GLY A 132 -17.14 -28.64 -8.23
N ARG A 133 -16.08 -29.08 -8.93
CA ARG A 133 -15.44 -30.39 -8.67
C ARG A 133 -14.84 -30.46 -7.26
N MET A 134 -14.03 -29.47 -6.88
CA MET A 134 -13.40 -29.39 -5.57
C MET A 134 -14.43 -29.44 -4.42
N ILE A 135 -15.54 -28.69 -4.54
CA ILE A 135 -16.60 -28.68 -3.53
C ILE A 135 -17.26 -30.06 -3.40
N ARG A 136 -17.53 -30.74 -4.52
CA ARG A 136 -18.13 -32.08 -4.50
C ARG A 136 -17.20 -33.13 -3.89
N GLU A 137 -15.91 -33.06 -4.22
CA GLU A 137 -14.89 -33.94 -3.65
C GLU A 137 -14.78 -33.73 -2.14
N HIS A 138 -14.63 -32.49 -1.68
CA HIS A 138 -14.61 -32.14 -0.26
C HIS A 138 -15.87 -32.60 0.47
N ASN A 139 -17.06 -32.33 -0.09
CA ASN A 139 -18.32 -32.74 0.51
C ASN A 139 -18.48 -34.26 0.56
N ALA A 140 -17.96 -34.99 -0.44
CA ALA A 140 -17.96 -36.46 -0.43
C ALA A 140 -17.02 -37.01 0.66
N GLU A 141 -15.87 -36.39 0.87
CA GLU A 141 -14.95 -36.73 1.95
C GLU A 141 -15.55 -36.47 3.32
N VAL A 142 -16.11 -35.28 3.56
CA VAL A 142 -16.80 -34.91 4.82
C VAL A 142 -17.94 -35.89 5.13
N LYS A 143 -18.72 -36.29 4.11
CA LYS A 143 -19.78 -37.30 4.27
C LYS A 143 -19.24 -38.68 4.63
N LYS A 144 -18.06 -39.06 4.14
CA LYS A 144 -17.42 -40.35 4.45
C LYS A 144 -16.75 -40.37 5.82
N SER A 145 -16.04 -39.30 6.17
CA SER A 145 -15.28 -39.20 7.43
C SER A 145 -16.16 -38.79 8.62
N SER A 146 -17.34 -38.19 8.35
CA SER A 146 -18.16 -37.48 9.35
C SER A 146 -17.39 -36.38 10.10
N GLN A 147 -16.28 -35.89 9.53
CA GLN A 147 -15.45 -34.82 10.06
C GLN A 147 -15.35 -33.69 9.05
N GLY A 148 -15.67 -32.47 9.49
CA GLY A 148 -15.63 -31.25 8.68
C GLY A 148 -17.00 -30.62 8.44
N VAL A 149 -17.00 -29.48 7.75
CA VAL A 149 -18.21 -28.73 7.40
C VAL A 149 -18.45 -28.84 5.90
N LEU A 150 -19.71 -29.11 5.52
CA LEU A 150 -20.11 -29.13 4.12
C LEU A 150 -20.02 -27.73 3.51
N TRP A 151 -19.41 -27.66 2.34
CA TRP A 151 -19.37 -26.45 1.54
C TRP A 151 -20.63 -26.35 0.67
N GLU A 152 -21.13 -25.13 0.51
CA GLU A 152 -22.30 -24.86 -0.32
C GLU A 152 -22.02 -25.22 -1.78
N GLU A 153 -22.82 -26.14 -2.33
CA GLU A 153 -22.74 -26.51 -3.74
C GLU A 153 -23.62 -25.59 -4.59
N ARG A 154 -22.99 -24.83 -5.48
CA ARG A 154 -23.68 -23.92 -6.38
C ARG A 154 -24.08 -24.65 -7.64
N VAL A 155 -25.38 -24.68 -7.93
CA VAL A 155 -25.93 -25.33 -9.13
C VAL A 155 -25.23 -24.85 -10.40
N THR A 156 -24.89 -23.56 -10.46
CA THR A 156 -24.23 -22.95 -11.61
C THR A 156 -22.81 -23.43 -11.83
N ASP A 157 -22.12 -23.98 -10.84
CA ASP A 157 -20.71 -24.39 -10.95
C ASP A 157 -20.54 -25.78 -11.58
N ASN A 158 -21.65 -26.47 -11.82
CA ASN A 158 -21.68 -27.83 -12.34
C ASN A 158 -22.14 -27.92 -13.81
N ASN A 159 -22.59 -26.82 -14.40
CA ASN A 159 -23.14 -26.79 -15.76
C ASN A 159 -22.46 -25.66 -16.56
N GLU A 160 -21.70 -26.05 -17.58
CA GLU A 160 -20.99 -25.11 -18.44
C GLU A 160 -21.91 -24.10 -19.12
N THR A 161 -23.09 -24.52 -19.60
CA THR A 161 -24.07 -23.63 -20.23
C THR A 161 -24.51 -22.53 -19.27
N LEU A 162 -24.86 -22.88 -18.03
CA LEU A 162 -25.23 -21.89 -17.00
C LEU A 162 -24.07 -20.94 -16.66
N ILE A 163 -22.82 -21.42 -16.69
CA ILE A 163 -21.65 -20.57 -16.46
C ILE A 163 -21.49 -19.55 -17.58
N ARG A 164 -21.62 -20.00 -18.84
CA ARG A 164 -21.52 -19.13 -20.02
C ARG A 164 -22.64 -18.12 -20.07
N GLU A 165 -23.88 -18.50 -19.75
CA GLU A 165 -25.00 -17.57 -19.62
C GLU A 165 -24.73 -16.47 -18.58
N ARG A 166 -24.18 -16.82 -17.41
CA ARG A 166 -23.80 -15.84 -16.39
C ARG A 166 -22.69 -14.91 -16.87
N TYR A 167 -21.74 -15.42 -17.62
CA TYR A 167 -20.67 -14.61 -18.19
C TYR A 167 -21.21 -13.67 -19.27
N ALA A 168 -22.15 -14.14 -20.10
CA ALA A 168 -22.83 -13.33 -21.12
C ALA A 168 -23.59 -12.15 -20.48
N ILE A 169 -24.30 -12.38 -19.36
CA ILE A 169 -24.95 -11.31 -18.59
C ILE A 169 -23.92 -10.28 -18.10
N PHE A 170 -22.80 -10.73 -17.54
CA PHE A 170 -21.72 -9.82 -17.14
C PHE A 170 -21.19 -8.99 -18.32
N LYS A 171 -20.97 -9.63 -19.48
CA LYS A 171 -20.49 -8.97 -20.70
C LYS A 171 -21.50 -7.94 -21.24
N ALA A 172 -22.80 -8.25 -21.19
CA ALA A 172 -23.85 -7.32 -21.60
C ALA A 172 -23.87 -6.05 -20.74
N HIS A 173 -23.64 -6.18 -19.44
CA HIS A 173 -23.58 -5.05 -18.50
C HIS A 173 -22.20 -4.39 -18.39
N TYR A 174 -21.18 -4.95 -19.04
CA TYR A 174 -19.82 -4.42 -18.97
C TYR A 174 -19.72 -2.98 -19.51
N GLY A 175 -20.50 -2.65 -20.54
CA GLY A 175 -20.58 -1.29 -21.08
C GLY A 175 -21.08 -0.27 -20.05
N SER A 176 -22.02 -0.66 -19.19
CA SER A 176 -22.50 0.16 -18.07
C SER A 176 -21.39 0.42 -17.04
N LEU A 177 -20.56 -0.59 -16.75
CA LEU A 177 -19.43 -0.44 -15.84
C LEU A 177 -18.38 0.53 -16.37
N LEU A 178 -18.13 0.54 -17.69
CA LEU A 178 -17.21 1.48 -18.32
C LEU A 178 -17.69 2.94 -18.24
N LYS A 179 -18.98 3.21 -18.03
CA LYS A 179 -19.46 4.58 -17.79
C LYS A 179 -18.89 5.14 -16.50
N LEU A 180 -18.66 4.30 -15.49
CA LEU A 180 -18.09 4.70 -14.20
C LEU A 180 -16.65 5.18 -14.33
N SER A 181 -15.89 4.72 -15.32
CA SER A 181 -14.50 5.18 -15.52
C SER A 181 -14.39 6.65 -15.90
N LYS A 182 -15.49 7.24 -16.39
CA LYS A 182 -15.58 8.67 -16.67
C LYS A 182 -15.93 9.51 -15.45
N MET A 183 -16.43 8.87 -14.38
CA MET A 183 -16.99 9.53 -13.19
C MET A 183 -16.11 9.37 -11.96
N PHE A 184 -15.48 8.20 -11.81
CA PHE A 184 -14.73 7.82 -10.63
C PHE A 184 -13.38 7.20 -11.00
N PRO A 185 -12.38 7.26 -10.11
CA PRO A 185 -11.20 6.40 -10.20
C PRO A 185 -11.60 4.95 -10.45
N PHE A 186 -11.14 4.41 -11.59
CA PHE A 186 -11.57 3.13 -12.11
C PHE A 186 -10.37 2.26 -12.45
N HIS A 187 -10.30 1.10 -11.80
CA HIS A 187 -9.25 0.12 -11.99
C HIS A 187 -9.82 -1.11 -12.68
N LEU A 188 -9.29 -1.41 -13.87
CA LEU A 188 -9.55 -2.66 -14.56
C LEU A 188 -8.35 -3.58 -14.35
N ILE A 189 -8.52 -4.58 -13.49
CA ILE A 189 -7.44 -5.45 -13.07
C ILE A 189 -7.60 -6.79 -13.77
N ASN A 190 -6.55 -7.18 -14.48
CA ASN A 190 -6.45 -8.51 -15.04
C ASN A 190 -6.26 -9.53 -13.90
N ALA A 191 -7.26 -10.40 -13.71
CA ALA A 191 -7.27 -11.44 -12.69
C ALA A 191 -6.81 -12.80 -13.25
N LEU A 192 -6.00 -12.81 -14.32
CA LEU A 192 -5.26 -13.97 -14.78
C LEU A 192 -4.05 -14.23 -13.88
N GLY A 193 -3.76 -15.51 -13.64
CA GLY A 193 -2.68 -15.94 -12.73
C GLY A 193 -3.17 -16.47 -11.38
N SER A 194 -2.23 -16.64 -10.46
CA SER A 194 -2.44 -17.13 -9.10
C SER A 194 -3.03 -16.05 -8.19
N ILE A 195 -3.62 -16.47 -7.06
CA ILE A 195 -4.18 -15.55 -6.06
C ILE A 195 -3.12 -14.54 -5.59
N LYS A 196 -1.86 -14.98 -5.43
CA LYS A 196 -0.78 -14.11 -4.96
C LYS A 196 -0.40 -13.06 -6.00
N GLU A 197 -0.29 -13.44 -7.27
CA GLU A 197 0.05 -12.52 -8.36
C GLU A 197 -1.04 -11.48 -8.57
N VAL A 198 -2.30 -11.91 -8.64
CA VAL A 198 -3.45 -11.00 -8.78
C VAL A 198 -3.50 -10.03 -7.59
N MET A 199 -3.22 -10.51 -6.37
CA MET A 199 -3.15 -9.65 -5.20
C MET A 199 -2.03 -8.61 -5.29
N GLN A 200 -0.84 -8.98 -5.78
CA GLN A 200 0.25 -8.02 -6.00
C GLN A 200 -0.12 -6.97 -7.04
N THR A 201 -0.81 -7.36 -8.12
CA THR A 201 -1.33 -6.40 -9.11
C THR A 201 -2.34 -5.45 -8.48
N ILE A 202 -3.28 -5.97 -7.67
CA ILE A 202 -4.26 -5.13 -6.95
C ILE A 202 -3.56 -4.12 -6.04
N LEU A 203 -2.58 -4.55 -5.25
CA LEU A 203 -1.85 -3.67 -4.35
C LEU A 203 -1.07 -2.61 -5.12
N LYS A 204 -0.37 -2.98 -6.19
CA LYS A 204 0.39 -2.05 -7.03
C LYS A 204 -0.50 -0.97 -7.64
N GLU A 205 -1.67 -1.36 -8.16
CA GLU A 205 -2.67 -0.43 -8.71
C GLU A 205 -3.22 0.54 -7.64
N PHE A 206 -3.29 0.10 -6.38
CA PHE A 206 -3.74 0.94 -5.27
C PHE A 206 -2.64 1.83 -4.68
N GLU A 207 -1.38 1.39 -4.70
CA GLU A 207 -0.22 2.19 -4.26
C GLU A 207 0.02 3.41 -5.16
N TYR A 208 -0.14 3.26 -6.48
CA TYR A 208 0.00 4.38 -7.44
C TYR A 208 -0.91 5.58 -7.11
N GLN A 209 -2.02 5.36 -6.41
CA GLN A 209 -2.97 6.43 -6.07
C GLN A 209 -2.80 7.04 -4.69
N SER A 210 -2.04 6.46 -3.76
CA SER A 210 -1.88 7.08 -2.43
C SER A 210 -1.22 8.47 -2.51
N SER A 211 -0.50 8.77 -3.60
CA SER A 211 0.06 10.09 -3.93
C SER A 211 -0.95 11.09 -4.53
N LEU A 212 -2.13 10.65 -4.96
CA LEU A 212 -3.15 11.43 -5.70
C LEU A 212 -4.46 11.64 -4.91
N GLU A 213 -4.51 11.22 -3.65
CA GLU A 213 -5.72 11.24 -2.81
C GLU A 213 -5.88 12.52 -1.98
N LEU A 214 -4.93 13.43 -2.11
CA LEU A 214 -4.95 14.71 -1.42
C LEU A 214 -5.88 15.68 -2.14
N ASP A 215 -6.53 16.55 -1.36
CA ASP A 215 -7.24 17.69 -1.93
C ASP A 215 -6.29 18.59 -2.73
N HIS A 216 -6.77 19.33 -3.72
CA HIS A 216 -5.88 20.08 -4.64
C HIS A 216 -4.93 21.01 -3.86
N ASP A 217 -5.46 21.72 -2.86
CA ASP A 217 -4.67 22.59 -1.98
C ASP A 217 -3.64 21.80 -1.17
N THR A 218 -3.98 20.59 -0.74
CA THR A 218 -3.08 19.74 0.05
C THR A 218 -2.01 19.09 -0.83
N TYR A 219 -2.36 18.68 -2.05
CA TYR A 219 -1.44 18.18 -3.04
C TYR A 219 -0.44 19.26 -3.43
N ASP A 220 -0.92 20.44 -3.80
CA ASP A 220 -0.08 21.59 -4.16
C ASP A 220 0.86 21.96 -3.00
N ALA A 221 0.36 21.94 -1.75
CA ALA A 221 1.18 22.21 -0.57
C ALA A 221 2.34 21.22 -0.36
N ILE A 222 2.23 19.95 -0.79
CA ILE A 222 3.27 18.93 -0.55
C ILE A 222 3.99 18.43 -1.80
N THR A 223 3.54 18.80 -3.01
CA THR A 223 4.13 18.36 -4.29
C THR A 223 5.61 18.70 -4.46
N HIS A 224 6.07 19.76 -3.81
CA HIS A 224 7.49 20.15 -3.80
C HIS A 224 8.37 19.15 -3.04
N ILE A 225 7.78 18.26 -2.22
CA ILE A 225 8.47 17.18 -1.52
C ILE A 225 8.45 15.95 -2.44
N PRO A 226 9.62 15.49 -2.95
CA PRO A 226 9.67 14.31 -3.81
C PRO A 226 9.23 13.06 -3.04
N VAL A 227 8.53 12.14 -3.72
CA VAL A 227 8.18 10.85 -3.09
C VAL A 227 9.45 10.05 -2.82
N ALA A 228 9.47 9.25 -1.74
CA ALA A 228 10.66 8.50 -1.33
C ALA A 228 11.26 7.64 -2.46
N ASN A 229 10.41 7.04 -3.29
CA ASN A 229 10.85 6.24 -4.45
C ASN A 229 11.49 7.09 -5.57
N GLN A 230 11.21 8.39 -5.65
CA GLN A 230 11.82 9.32 -6.60
C GLN A 230 13.20 9.83 -6.14
N ILE A 231 13.43 9.93 -4.82
CA ILE A 231 14.71 10.40 -4.25
C ILE A 231 15.89 9.55 -4.73
N GLY A 232 15.67 8.25 -4.98
CA GLY A 232 16.71 7.32 -5.40
C GLY A 232 16.92 7.16 -6.92
N ILE A 233 16.03 7.69 -7.77
CA ILE A 233 16.00 7.33 -9.21
C ILE A 233 17.29 7.73 -9.93
N HIS A 234 17.83 8.91 -9.61
CA HIS A 234 19.09 9.41 -10.18
C HIS A 234 20.23 9.44 -9.18
N ALA A 235 20.00 9.04 -7.92
CA ALA A 235 20.98 9.16 -6.84
C ALA A 235 22.34 8.55 -7.16
N ARG A 236 22.38 7.42 -7.90
CA ARG A 236 23.64 6.80 -8.34
C ARG A 236 24.35 7.62 -9.42
N GLN A 237 23.63 8.15 -10.40
CA GLN A 237 24.20 8.98 -11.46
C GLN A 237 24.74 10.29 -10.86
N ASP A 238 23.96 10.91 -9.99
CA ASP A 238 24.35 12.14 -9.28
C ASP A 238 25.58 11.92 -8.39
N LEU A 239 25.64 10.77 -7.69
CA LEU A 239 26.81 10.38 -6.88
C LEU A 239 28.08 10.27 -7.74
N ILE A 240 28.00 9.59 -8.88
CA ILE A 240 29.15 9.45 -9.79
C ILE A 240 29.59 10.84 -10.29
N SER A 241 28.66 11.68 -10.73
CA SER A 241 28.98 13.03 -11.19
C SER A 241 29.60 13.92 -10.10
N ARG A 242 29.15 13.80 -8.84
CA ARG A 242 29.79 14.50 -7.71
C ARG A 242 31.21 14.00 -7.45
N LEU A 243 31.44 12.69 -7.46
CA LEU A 243 32.78 12.12 -7.29
C LEU A 243 33.76 12.53 -8.40
N GLU A 244 33.31 12.53 -9.66
CA GLU A 244 34.09 13.03 -10.79
C GLU A 244 34.41 14.52 -10.62
N HIS A 245 33.44 15.32 -10.18
CA HIS A 245 33.62 16.74 -9.89
C HIS A 245 34.66 16.98 -8.77
N TYR A 246 34.57 16.26 -7.65
CA TYR A 246 35.56 16.38 -6.57
C TYR A 246 36.98 16.05 -7.05
N GLN A 247 37.12 15.01 -7.88
CA GLN A 247 38.41 14.60 -8.42
C GLN A 247 38.98 15.62 -9.43
N GLU A 248 38.13 16.28 -10.22
CA GLU A 248 38.53 17.26 -11.23
C GLU A 248 38.88 18.63 -10.62
N TYR A 249 38.04 19.14 -9.72
CA TYR A 249 38.11 20.52 -9.23
C TYR A 249 38.70 20.66 -7.83
N GLU A 250 38.61 19.62 -6.98
CA GLU A 250 38.99 19.67 -5.56
C GLU A 250 39.86 18.47 -5.12
N PRO A 251 40.92 18.10 -5.87
CA PRO A 251 41.66 16.86 -5.64
C PRO A 251 42.34 16.80 -4.26
N SER A 252 42.76 17.94 -3.72
CA SER A 252 43.39 18.01 -2.39
C SER A 252 42.39 17.72 -1.27
N LEU A 253 41.15 18.21 -1.39
CA LEU A 253 40.09 17.96 -0.40
C LEU A 253 39.60 16.52 -0.48
N MET A 254 39.44 15.99 -1.70
CA MET A 254 39.15 14.58 -1.95
C MET A 254 40.21 13.67 -1.32
N GLN A 255 41.50 14.00 -1.49
CA GLN A 255 42.58 13.22 -0.88
C GLN A 255 42.54 13.27 0.65
N GLN A 256 42.22 14.41 1.25
CA GLN A 256 42.04 14.51 2.71
C GLN A 256 40.87 13.67 3.21
N ALA A 257 39.75 13.65 2.47
CA ALA A 257 38.59 12.83 2.81
C ALA A 257 38.93 11.33 2.75
N ILE A 258 39.65 10.90 1.71
CA ILE A 258 40.14 9.51 1.60
C ILE A 258 41.07 9.16 2.76
N GLN A 259 42.01 10.05 3.10
CA GLN A 259 42.92 9.83 4.23
C GLN A 259 42.16 9.71 5.56
N PHE A 260 41.17 10.58 5.79
CA PHE A 260 40.30 10.49 6.97
C PHE A 260 39.55 9.14 7.01
N ILE A 261 39.03 8.67 5.88
CA ILE A 261 38.36 7.36 5.77
C ILE A 261 39.33 6.24 6.13
N ASP A 262 40.53 6.23 5.55
CA ASP A 262 41.53 5.18 5.77
C ASP A 262 42.05 5.13 7.20
N GLU A 263 42.28 6.28 7.83
CA GLU A 263 42.86 6.37 9.17
C GLU A 263 41.82 6.27 10.30
N THR A 264 40.59 6.74 10.06
CA THR A 264 39.56 6.85 11.11
C THR A 264 38.40 5.88 10.90
N VAL A 265 37.88 5.76 9.67
CA VAL A 265 36.64 5.01 9.39
C VAL A 265 36.91 3.52 9.21
N ILE A 266 37.84 3.15 8.32
CA ILE A 266 38.14 1.77 7.97
C ILE A 266 38.58 0.93 9.18
N PRO A 267 39.41 1.41 10.12
CA PRO A 267 39.77 0.63 11.30
C PRO A 267 38.56 0.29 12.19
N GLN A 268 37.59 1.21 12.30
CA GLN A 268 36.35 0.98 13.06
C GLN A 268 35.42 0.00 12.33
N VAL A 269 35.31 0.09 11.00
CA VAL A 269 34.56 -0.86 10.18
C VAL A 269 35.15 -2.27 10.32
N GLN A 270 36.47 -2.42 10.19
CA GLN A 270 37.15 -3.72 10.34
C GLN A 270 36.89 -4.34 11.72
N ARG A 271 36.98 -3.52 12.78
CA ARG A 271 36.70 -3.95 14.15
C ARG A 271 35.25 -4.43 14.35
N HIS A 272 34.31 -3.90 13.59
CA HIS A 272 32.88 -4.23 13.68
C HIS A 272 32.38 -5.08 12.48
N SER A 273 33.29 -5.73 11.75
CA SER A 273 32.99 -6.56 10.56
C SER A 273 31.89 -7.60 10.76
N ILE A 274 31.75 -8.15 11.97
CA ILE A 274 30.70 -9.11 12.33
C ILE A 274 29.34 -8.43 12.60
N SER A 275 29.36 -7.25 13.22
CA SER A 275 28.13 -6.51 13.58
C SER A 275 27.41 -5.94 12.36
N GLY A 276 28.17 -5.59 11.31
CA GLY A 276 27.64 -4.94 10.09
C GLY A 276 27.24 -3.48 10.31
N HIS A 277 27.69 -2.86 11.40
CA HIS A 277 27.40 -1.47 11.77
C HIS A 277 28.45 -0.94 12.74
N THR A 278 28.83 0.34 12.62
CA THR A 278 29.70 1.05 13.57
C THR A 278 29.27 2.51 13.73
N ASN A 279 29.44 3.05 14.93
CA ASN A 279 29.21 4.46 15.25
C ASN A 279 30.54 5.10 15.61
N ILE A 280 31.02 6.00 14.75
CA ILE A 280 32.30 6.68 14.91
C ILE A 280 32.03 8.03 15.53
N ARG A 281 32.55 8.26 16.74
CA ARG A 281 32.47 9.55 17.43
C ARG A 281 33.85 10.19 17.41
N THR A 282 33.93 11.43 16.93
CA THR A 282 35.19 12.18 16.85
C THR A 282 34.97 13.67 17.09
N GLU A 283 36.02 14.34 17.55
CA GLU A 283 36.09 15.80 17.67
C GLU A 283 36.89 16.43 16.51
N ASP A 284 37.17 15.65 15.45
CA ASP A 284 37.90 16.12 14.29
C ASP A 284 37.22 17.33 13.65
N ARG A 285 37.96 18.44 13.58
CA ARG A 285 37.45 19.72 13.09
C ARG A 285 37.19 19.71 11.58
N GLN A 286 37.74 18.77 10.82
CA GLN A 286 37.44 18.64 9.38
C GLN A 286 35.95 18.36 9.15
N LEU A 287 35.30 17.62 10.06
CA LEU A 287 33.86 17.32 10.00
C LEU A 287 32.96 18.53 10.39
N ALA A 288 33.55 19.67 10.74
CA ALA A 288 32.81 20.92 10.88
C ALA A 288 32.36 21.49 9.52
N ASP A 289 33.09 21.16 8.45
CA ASP A 289 32.79 21.56 7.09
C ASP A 289 31.80 20.57 6.45
N SER A 290 30.61 21.06 6.10
CA SER A 290 29.57 20.24 5.47
C SER A 290 30.04 19.66 4.14
N HIS A 291 30.83 20.41 3.37
CA HIS A 291 31.30 19.96 2.06
C HIS A 291 32.30 18.80 2.19
N PHE A 292 33.19 18.86 3.18
CA PHE A 292 34.09 17.75 3.50
C PHE A 292 33.31 16.49 3.92
N VAL A 293 32.26 16.65 4.73
CA VAL A 293 31.38 15.55 5.13
C VAL A 293 30.69 14.92 3.93
N ASP A 294 30.18 15.72 3.00
CA ASP A 294 29.53 15.25 1.77
C ASP A 294 30.48 14.37 0.94
N ILE A 295 31.73 14.80 0.76
CA ILE A 295 32.77 14.02 0.06
C ILE A 295 33.03 12.68 0.78
N VAL A 296 33.18 12.69 2.10
CA VAL A 296 33.39 11.47 2.90
C VAL A 296 32.20 10.51 2.74
N MET A 297 30.97 11.02 2.83
CA MET A 297 29.75 10.23 2.70
C MET A 297 29.59 9.65 1.29
N ASP A 298 29.92 10.42 0.25
CA ASP A 298 29.83 9.99 -1.14
C ASP A 298 30.86 8.90 -1.46
N VAL A 299 32.12 9.06 -1.03
CA VAL A 299 33.15 8.03 -1.20
C VAL A 299 32.74 6.72 -0.54
N LEU A 300 32.26 6.78 0.70
CA LEU A 300 31.78 5.58 1.41
C LEU A 300 30.54 4.97 0.72
N SER A 301 29.60 5.79 0.27
CA SER A 301 28.39 5.32 -0.43
C SER A 301 28.73 4.59 -1.73
N GLU A 302 29.67 5.09 -2.54
CA GLU A 302 30.11 4.41 -3.76
C GLU A 302 30.86 3.10 -3.47
N ARG A 303 31.51 2.99 -2.31
CA ARG A 303 32.15 1.75 -1.84
C ARG A 303 31.16 0.76 -1.21
N GLY A 304 29.87 1.08 -1.16
CA GLY A 304 28.79 0.19 -0.70
C GLY A 304 28.47 0.27 0.79
N TYR A 305 28.96 1.30 1.48
CA TYR A 305 28.57 1.61 2.85
C TYR A 305 27.27 2.43 2.85
N HIS A 306 26.43 2.25 3.86
CA HIS A 306 25.30 3.17 4.08
C HIS A 306 25.66 4.08 5.25
N VAL A 307 25.66 5.38 5.02
CA VAL A 307 26.26 6.34 5.93
C VAL A 307 25.26 7.41 6.32
N SER A 308 25.29 7.81 7.59
CA SER A 308 24.61 9.00 8.08
C SER A 308 25.52 9.79 9.02
N PHE A 309 25.33 11.10 9.04
CA PHE A 309 26.12 12.02 9.84
C PHE A 309 25.22 12.83 10.77
N ASP A 310 25.64 12.96 12.03
CA ASP A 310 25.00 13.79 13.05
C ASP A 310 26.06 14.67 13.74
N ARG A 311 25.70 15.92 14.05
CA ARG A 311 26.55 16.87 14.76
C ARG A 311 25.90 17.22 16.09
N ARG A 312 26.62 16.95 17.18
CA ARG A 312 26.19 17.28 18.55
C ARG A 312 27.08 18.37 19.14
N ILE A 313 26.44 19.24 19.92
CA ILE A 313 27.11 20.33 20.64
C ILE A 313 26.87 20.09 22.13
N ASP A 314 27.91 19.67 22.82
CA ASP A 314 27.87 19.48 24.27
C ASP A 314 28.47 20.71 24.96
N ARG A 315 27.79 21.21 25.99
CA ARG A 315 28.27 22.33 26.80
C ARG A 315 28.61 21.81 28.18
N VAL A 316 29.90 21.73 28.48
CA VAL A 316 30.40 21.17 29.74
C VAL A 316 30.78 22.31 30.68
N PRO A 317 30.30 22.33 31.93
CA PRO A 317 30.70 23.34 32.90
C PRO A 317 32.15 23.15 33.33
N VAL A 318 32.99 24.14 33.05
CA VAL A 318 34.44 24.12 33.38
C VAL A 318 34.77 24.96 34.60
N ARG A 319 34.01 26.01 34.88
CA ARG A 319 34.27 26.89 36.04
C ARG A 319 33.00 27.55 36.54
N VAL A 320 32.92 27.75 37.86
CA VAL A 320 31.86 28.56 38.49
C VAL A 320 32.51 29.79 39.11
N ASP A 321 32.01 30.97 38.78
CA ASP A 321 32.34 32.22 39.46
C ASP A 321 31.55 32.27 40.78
N LEU A 322 32.26 32.13 41.90
CA LEU A 322 31.66 32.09 43.23
C LEU A 322 31.10 33.44 43.70
N ASN A 323 31.48 34.55 43.05
CA ASN A 323 30.98 35.88 43.40
C ASN A 323 29.69 36.22 42.64
N THR A 324 29.59 35.79 41.38
CA THR A 324 28.43 36.09 40.51
C THR A 324 27.47 34.91 40.33
N GLY A 325 27.87 33.70 40.70
CA GLY A 325 27.14 32.46 40.44
C GLY A 325 27.21 31.99 38.98
N ASN A 326 27.96 32.69 38.12
CA ASN A 326 28.03 32.36 36.69
C ASN A 326 28.83 31.09 36.43
N ILE A 327 28.25 30.18 35.64
CA ILE A 327 28.92 28.97 35.19
C ILE A 327 29.51 29.22 33.80
N GLN A 328 30.84 29.17 33.70
CA GLN A 328 31.55 29.16 32.43
C GLN A 328 31.44 27.75 31.82
N LEU A 329 30.91 27.69 30.60
CA LEU A 329 30.72 26.48 29.83
C LEU A 329 31.77 26.43 28.71
N GLU A 330 32.41 25.28 28.54
CA GLU A 330 33.21 24.95 27.37
C GLU A 330 32.33 24.20 26.36
N THR A 331 32.48 24.51 25.07
CA THR A 331 31.66 23.93 24.01
C THR A 331 32.47 22.87 23.28
N HIS A 332 32.02 21.62 23.34
CA HIS A 332 32.58 20.49 22.61
C HIS A 332 31.70 20.18 21.40
N HIS A 333 32.31 20.12 20.22
CA HIS A 333 31.64 19.66 19.01
C HIS A 333 31.95 18.18 18.80
N ILE A 334 30.94 17.34 18.94
CA ILE A 334 31.06 15.90 18.73
C ILE A 334 30.38 15.55 17.42
N TYR A 335 31.15 14.97 16.51
CA TYR A 335 30.67 14.49 15.23
C TYR A 335 30.46 12.99 15.28
N MET A 336 29.30 12.53 14.81
CA MET A 336 28.91 11.13 14.83
C MET A 336 28.62 10.64 13.41
N LEU A 337 29.47 9.74 12.93
CA LEU A 337 29.31 9.07 11.64
C LEU A 337 28.82 7.64 11.89
N ASN A 338 27.59 7.33 11.47
CA ASN A 338 27.04 5.99 11.55
C ASN A 338 27.26 5.30 10.20
N VAL A 339 27.88 4.12 10.21
CA VAL A 339 28.28 3.40 9.00
C VAL A 339 27.75 1.97 9.08
N ASP A 340 26.82 1.62 8.19
CA ASP A 340 26.27 0.29 8.00
C ASP A 340 26.92 -0.41 6.80
N PHE A 341 27.18 -1.71 6.92
CA PHE A 341 27.79 -2.53 5.87
C PHE A 341 27.34 -3.99 5.94
N PRO A 342 27.47 -4.76 4.85
CA PRO A 342 27.02 -6.15 4.81
C PRO A 342 27.59 -7.00 5.96
N LYS A 343 26.70 -7.70 6.70
CA LYS A 343 27.09 -8.58 7.80
C LYS A 343 27.80 -9.83 7.28
N HIS A 344 28.89 -10.21 7.95
CA HIS A 344 29.49 -11.52 7.74
C HIS A 344 28.84 -12.57 8.66
N TYR A 345 28.10 -13.50 8.06
CA TYR A 345 27.46 -14.59 8.80
C TYR A 345 28.49 -15.65 9.20
N ILE A 346 28.66 -15.85 10.51
CA ILE A 346 29.37 -17.01 11.05
C ILE A 346 28.42 -18.21 10.91
N ARG A 347 28.79 -19.20 10.07
CA ARG A 347 28.04 -20.46 10.00
C ARG A 347 28.18 -21.20 11.34
N PRO A 348 27.08 -21.63 11.99
CA PRO A 348 27.15 -22.46 13.17
C PRO A 348 27.96 -23.74 12.90
N LEU A 349 28.85 -24.10 13.83
CA LEU A 349 29.74 -25.28 13.75
C LEU A 349 28.99 -26.63 13.61
N GLU A 350 27.69 -26.66 13.87
CA GLU A 350 26.87 -27.88 13.86
C GLU A 350 26.71 -28.54 12.49
N GLN A 351 27.07 -27.87 11.39
CA GLN A 351 26.98 -28.45 10.04
C GLN A 351 28.22 -29.23 9.58
N LYS A 352 29.27 -29.36 10.42
CA LYS A 352 30.46 -30.17 10.08
C LYS A 352 30.40 -31.62 10.57
N PHE A 353 29.37 -32.00 11.32
CA PHE A 353 29.17 -33.37 11.81
C PHE A 353 27.74 -33.86 11.50
N LYS A 354 27.44 -34.09 10.22
CA LYS A 354 26.36 -34.97 9.78
C LYS A 354 26.77 -35.73 8.53
#